data_AF-A0A6D2WRL8-F1
#
_entry.id   AF-A0A6D2WRL8-F1
#
_cell.length_a   1.000
_cell.length_b   1.000
_cell.length_c   1.000
_cell.angle_alpha   90.00
_cell.angle_beta   90.00
_cell.angle_gamma   90.00
#
_symmetry.space_group_name_H-M   'P 1'
#
loop_
_entity.id
_entity.type
_entity.pdbx_description
1 polymer ?
#
loop_
_entity_poly.entity_id
_entity_poly.type
_entity_poly.pdbx_seq_one_letter_code
_entity_poly.pdbx_strand_id
1 'polypeptide(L)'
;MAGLRNESEQEPLLGDTPGSREWDILETEEHYKSRWRSIRILYLTMFLSSVGFSIVMMSIWPYLQKIDPTADTSFLGWVIASYSLGQMVASPIFGLWSNYRPRKEALIVSILISVAANCLYAYLHIPASHNKYYMLVARGLLGIGAVFQTCFTFLGEKGVTWDVIKLQINMYTTPVLLSAFLGILNIILILAILREHRVDDSGRQCKSINFEEASTDEAQVPQGNIDQVAVVAINVLFFVALFIFALFETIITPLTMDMYAWTQEQAVLYNGIILAALGVEAVVIFLGVKLLSKKIGERAILLGGLIVVWVGFFILLPWGNQFPKIQWEDLHNNSIPNTTFGEIIIGLWKSPMEDDNERPTGCSIEQAWCLYTPVIHLAQFLTSVVLIGLGYPVCNLMSYTLYSKILGPKPQGVYMGWLTASGSGARILGPMFISQVYAHWGPRWAFSLVCGIIVLTITLLGVVYKRLIALSVRYGRIQE
;
A
#
# COMPACT_ATOMS: atom_id res chain seq x y z
N MET A 1 65.16 -5.18 33.51
CA MET A 1 64.12 -6.18 33.23
C MET A 1 63.32 -5.72 32.03
N ALA A 2 63.39 -6.47 30.93
CA ALA A 2 62.60 -6.37 29.69
C ALA A 2 62.93 -7.63 28.86
N GLY A 3 62.06 -8.20 28.02
CA GLY A 3 60.63 -7.93 27.77
C GLY A 3 60.14 -8.74 26.55
N LEU A 4 58.82 -8.82 26.35
CA LEU A 4 58.10 -9.15 25.09
C LEU A 4 58.59 -10.35 24.23
N ARG A 5 57.75 -11.40 24.08
CA ARG A 5 56.88 -11.59 22.88
C ARG A 5 55.84 -12.69 23.12
N ASN A 6 54.77 -12.70 22.32
CA ASN A 6 53.68 -13.70 22.39
C ASN A 6 54.09 -15.05 21.79
N GLU A 7 53.52 -16.12 22.34
CA GLU A 7 53.13 -17.32 21.59
C GLU A 7 51.60 -17.27 21.35
N SER A 8 51.13 -17.86 20.25
CA SER A 8 49.72 -17.98 19.91
C SER A 8 49.44 -19.41 19.43
N GLU A 9 48.34 -19.99 19.92
CA GLU A 9 48.03 -21.41 19.78
C GLU A 9 47.88 -21.87 18.32
N GLN A 10 48.23 -23.14 18.05
CA GLN A 10 48.21 -23.74 16.72
C GLN A 10 46.88 -24.47 16.47
N GLU A 11 46.25 -24.21 15.32
CA GLU A 11 45.10 -24.99 14.84
C GLU A 11 45.56 -26.35 14.26
N PRO A 12 44.77 -27.43 14.43
CA PRO A 12 45.12 -28.75 13.91
C PRO A 12 44.72 -28.93 12.44
N LEU A 13 45.74 -28.98 11.58
CA LEU A 13 45.81 -29.62 10.26
C LEU A 13 44.52 -30.32 9.74
N LEU A 14 43.84 -29.71 8.77
CA LEU A 14 43.06 -30.48 7.79
C LEU A 14 44.02 -31.11 6.77
N GLY A 15 43.72 -32.34 6.32
CA GLY A 15 44.49 -33.04 5.30
C GLY A 15 44.01 -32.76 3.87
N ASP A 16 44.95 -32.66 2.93
CA ASP A 16 44.65 -32.43 1.51
C ASP A 16 43.89 -33.60 0.86
N THR A 17 42.63 -33.36 0.48
CA THR A 17 41.91 -34.20 -0.50
C THR A 17 41.89 -33.49 -1.87
N PRO A 18 42.66 -33.94 -2.88
CA PRO A 18 42.74 -33.27 -4.17
C PRO A 18 41.49 -33.54 -5.02
N GLY A 19 40.46 -32.70 -4.85
CA GLY A 19 39.21 -32.79 -5.63
C GLY A 19 38.32 -31.56 -5.58
N SER A 20 38.26 -30.84 -4.45
CA SER A 20 37.40 -29.66 -4.27
C SER A 20 38.05 -28.38 -4.81
N ARG A 21 37.92 -28.13 -6.12
CA ARG A 21 38.03 -26.77 -6.68
C ARG A 21 36.80 -25.94 -6.29
N GLU A 22 36.75 -25.54 -5.04
CA GLU A 22 35.71 -24.68 -4.49
C GLU A 22 35.90 -23.25 -5.00
N TRP A 23 35.08 -22.85 -5.97
CA TRP A 23 35.12 -21.53 -6.58
C TRP A 23 34.46 -20.49 -5.65
N ASP A 24 35.19 -20.10 -4.61
CA ASP A 24 34.90 -18.88 -3.84
C ASP A 24 35.24 -17.65 -4.68
N ILE A 25 34.34 -17.33 -5.61
CA ILE A 25 34.35 -16.10 -6.39
C ILE A 25 33.93 -14.96 -5.45
N LEU A 26 34.89 -14.48 -4.65
CA LEU A 26 34.75 -13.23 -3.92
C LEU A 26 34.37 -12.11 -4.90
N GLU A 27 33.23 -11.46 -4.62
CA GLU A 27 32.76 -10.33 -5.40
C GLU A 27 33.81 -9.21 -5.38
N THR A 28 34.39 -8.89 -6.55
CA THR A 28 35.44 -7.86 -6.62
C THR A 28 34.91 -6.53 -6.11
N GLU A 29 35.78 -5.75 -5.46
CA GLU A 29 35.38 -4.52 -4.78
C GLU A 29 34.72 -3.50 -5.74
N GLU A 30 35.11 -3.51 -7.01
CA GLU A 30 34.47 -2.72 -8.07
C GLU A 30 33.04 -3.19 -8.39
N HIS A 31 32.80 -4.50 -8.50
CA HIS A 31 31.45 -5.04 -8.66
C HIS A 31 30.58 -4.73 -7.43
N TYR A 32 31.12 -4.88 -6.22
CA TYR A 32 30.44 -4.53 -4.99
C TYR A 32 30.04 -3.04 -4.94
N LYS A 33 30.98 -2.14 -5.27
CA LYS A 33 30.74 -0.68 -5.37
C LYS A 33 29.71 -0.35 -6.46
N SER A 34 29.80 -0.98 -7.64
CA SER A 34 28.87 -0.82 -8.77
C SER A 34 27.45 -1.30 -8.44
N ARG A 35 27.33 -2.45 -7.76
CA ARG A 35 26.05 -3.00 -7.28
C ARG A 35 25.43 -2.07 -6.23
N TRP A 36 26.19 -1.63 -5.22
CA TRP A 36 25.68 -0.70 -4.20
C TRP A 36 25.30 0.67 -4.76
N ARG A 37 26.03 1.19 -5.75
CA ARG A 37 25.63 2.40 -6.48
C ARG A 37 24.26 2.20 -7.14
N SER A 38 24.09 1.07 -7.83
CA SER A 38 22.85 0.70 -8.52
C SER A 38 21.67 0.52 -7.55
N ILE A 39 21.89 -0.12 -6.38
CA ILE A 39 20.89 -0.26 -5.31
C ILE A 39 20.47 1.10 -4.75
N ARG A 40 21.42 2.01 -4.47
CA ARG A 40 21.11 3.37 -3.99
C ARG A 40 20.28 4.16 -5.00
N ILE A 41 20.53 3.98 -6.30
CA ILE A 41 19.74 4.61 -7.36
C ILE A 41 18.34 4.01 -7.43
N LEU A 42 18.17 2.69 -7.28
CA LEU A 42 16.83 2.09 -7.23
C LEU A 42 16.02 2.60 -6.04
N TYR A 43 16.62 2.73 -4.85
CA TYR A 43 15.95 3.38 -3.71
C TYR A 43 15.62 4.86 -3.96
N LEU A 44 16.52 5.62 -4.61
CA LEU A 44 16.26 7.02 -4.96
C LEU A 44 15.15 7.15 -6.01
N THR A 45 15.14 6.33 -7.06
CA THR A 45 14.10 6.41 -8.09
C THR A 45 12.74 5.94 -7.58
N MET A 46 12.71 4.91 -6.73
CA MET A 46 11.53 4.59 -5.93
C MET A 46 11.07 5.82 -5.14
N PHE A 47 11.94 6.43 -4.33
CA PHE A 47 11.62 7.61 -3.51
C PHE A 47 11.13 8.83 -4.31
N LEU A 48 11.66 9.09 -5.51
CA LEU A 48 11.23 10.22 -6.34
C LEU A 48 9.88 9.96 -7.06
N SER A 49 9.65 8.73 -7.54
CA SER A 49 8.31 8.33 -8.03
C SER A 49 7.28 8.33 -6.89
N SER A 50 7.71 7.90 -5.70
CA SER A 50 6.99 7.94 -4.43
C SER A 50 6.44 9.31 -4.09
N VAL A 51 7.29 10.34 -4.11
CA VAL A 51 6.86 11.73 -3.89
C VAL A 51 5.82 12.16 -4.91
N GLY A 52 6.03 11.90 -6.20
CA GLY A 52 5.14 12.32 -7.29
C GLY A 52 3.69 11.83 -7.13
N PHE A 53 3.48 10.52 -6.99
CA PHE A 53 2.14 9.90 -6.94
C PHE A 53 1.22 10.51 -5.86
N SER A 54 1.72 10.73 -4.65
CA SER A 54 0.83 11.04 -3.52
C SER A 54 0.45 12.52 -3.42
N ILE A 55 1.24 13.42 -3.99
CA ILE A 55 0.81 14.82 -4.16
C ILE A 55 -0.33 14.87 -5.20
N VAL A 56 -0.32 13.97 -6.20
CA VAL A 56 -1.50 13.76 -7.08
C VAL A 56 -2.67 13.16 -6.30
N MET A 57 -2.47 12.11 -5.49
CA MET A 57 -3.57 11.48 -4.72
C MET A 57 -4.37 12.46 -3.86
N MET A 58 -3.72 13.33 -3.08
CA MET A 58 -4.44 14.26 -2.19
C MET A 58 -5.13 15.40 -2.94
N SER A 59 -4.71 15.70 -4.18
CA SER A 59 -5.34 16.75 -5.00
C SER A 59 -6.53 16.25 -5.84
N ILE A 60 -6.81 14.93 -5.89
CA ILE A 60 -7.90 14.34 -6.68
C ILE A 60 -9.26 14.97 -6.36
N TRP A 61 -9.74 14.90 -5.11
CA TRP A 61 -11.10 15.32 -4.78
C TRP A 61 -11.31 16.84 -5.00
N PRO A 62 -10.44 17.74 -4.51
CA PRO A 62 -10.52 19.16 -4.83
C PRO A 62 -10.45 19.48 -6.33
N TYR A 63 -9.61 18.78 -7.10
CA TYR A 63 -9.48 19.03 -8.53
C TYR A 63 -10.68 18.50 -9.32
N LEU A 64 -11.25 17.36 -8.92
CA LEU A 64 -12.50 16.81 -9.46
C LEU A 64 -13.65 17.80 -9.26
N GLN A 65 -13.83 18.32 -8.04
CA GLN A 65 -14.84 19.35 -7.74
C GLN A 65 -14.64 20.65 -8.55
N LYS A 66 -13.38 21.05 -8.78
CA LYS A 66 -13.05 22.22 -9.63
C LYS A 66 -13.24 21.99 -11.14
N ILE A 67 -13.18 20.74 -11.59
CA ILE A 67 -13.38 20.34 -12.99
C ILE A 67 -14.88 20.15 -13.30
N ASP A 68 -15.60 19.50 -12.39
CA ASP A 68 -17.01 19.15 -12.54
C ASP A 68 -17.71 19.15 -11.16
N PRO A 69 -18.39 20.26 -10.79
CA PRO A 69 -19.15 20.35 -9.54
C PRO A 69 -20.35 19.38 -9.44
N THR A 70 -20.67 18.62 -10.50
CA THR A 70 -21.69 17.55 -10.46
C THR A 70 -21.09 16.17 -10.15
N ALA A 71 -19.78 16.08 -9.92
CA ALA A 71 -19.12 14.84 -9.55
C ALA A 71 -19.34 14.52 -8.06
N ASP A 72 -19.72 13.28 -7.78
CA ASP A 72 -20.06 12.78 -6.45
C ASP A 72 -18.93 11.90 -5.86
N THR A 73 -19.14 11.48 -4.61
CA THR A 73 -18.21 10.57 -3.91
C THR A 73 -18.16 9.18 -4.55
N SER A 74 -19.21 8.73 -5.24
CA SER A 74 -19.19 7.49 -6.03
C SER A 74 -18.22 7.61 -7.21
N PHE A 75 -18.27 8.69 -7.98
CA PHE A 75 -17.34 8.92 -9.08
C PHE A 75 -15.89 9.08 -8.60
N LEU A 76 -15.66 9.72 -7.43
CA LEU A 76 -14.35 9.71 -6.78
C LEU A 76 -13.86 8.27 -6.53
N GLY A 77 -14.75 7.40 -6.03
CA GLY A 77 -14.46 5.97 -5.83
C GLY A 77 -13.98 5.30 -7.12
N TRP A 78 -14.64 5.53 -8.26
CA TRP A 78 -14.21 5.03 -9.56
C TRP A 78 -12.86 5.60 -10.03
N VAL A 79 -12.55 6.88 -9.73
CA VAL A 79 -11.26 7.54 -10.04
C VAL A 79 -10.11 7.07 -9.13
N ILE A 80 -10.43 6.51 -7.96
CA ILE A 80 -9.48 5.81 -7.09
C ILE A 80 -9.30 4.36 -7.57
N ALA A 81 -10.39 3.67 -7.90
CA ALA A 81 -10.36 2.29 -8.38
C ALA A 81 -9.68 2.13 -9.75
N SER A 82 -9.81 3.10 -10.68
CA SER A 82 -9.20 3.00 -12.02
C SER A 82 -7.67 2.92 -11.97
N TYR A 83 -7.04 3.62 -11.02
CA TYR A 83 -5.60 3.50 -10.75
C TYR A 83 -5.22 2.07 -10.33
N SER A 84 -5.92 1.50 -9.36
CA SER A 84 -5.67 0.12 -8.90
C SER A 84 -5.95 -0.91 -10.00
N LEU A 85 -6.96 -0.68 -10.85
CA LEU A 85 -7.26 -1.54 -11.99
C LEU A 85 -6.13 -1.50 -13.04
N GLY A 86 -5.63 -0.31 -13.36
CA GLY A 86 -4.46 -0.14 -14.23
C GLY A 86 -3.22 -0.86 -13.69
N GLN A 87 -2.95 -0.73 -12.39
CA GLN A 87 -1.85 -1.43 -11.72
C GLN A 87 -2.04 -2.95 -11.73
N MET A 88 -3.26 -3.44 -11.51
CA MET A 88 -3.59 -4.88 -11.49
C MET A 88 -3.35 -5.53 -12.86
N VAL A 89 -3.71 -4.86 -13.96
CA VAL A 89 -3.48 -5.36 -15.33
C VAL A 89 -2.01 -5.20 -15.75
N ALA A 90 -1.38 -4.08 -15.41
CA ALA A 90 0.00 -3.80 -15.81
C ALA A 90 1.03 -4.71 -15.12
N SER A 91 0.84 -5.02 -13.83
CA SER A 91 1.88 -5.66 -13.02
C SER A 91 2.32 -7.05 -13.53
N PRO A 92 1.43 -7.96 -13.95
CA PRO A 92 1.84 -9.23 -14.56
C PRO A 92 2.49 -9.05 -15.94
N ILE A 93 2.06 -8.05 -16.72
CA ILE A 93 2.58 -7.77 -18.08
C ILE A 93 4.02 -7.24 -18.01
N PHE A 94 4.26 -6.21 -17.19
CA PHE A 94 5.61 -5.69 -16.95
C PHE A 94 6.48 -6.71 -16.21
N GLY A 95 5.89 -7.51 -15.31
CA GLY A 95 6.55 -8.66 -14.69
C GLY A 95 7.06 -9.68 -15.72
N LEU A 96 6.24 -10.03 -16.72
CA LEU A 96 6.62 -10.92 -17.82
C LEU A 96 7.68 -10.30 -18.72
N TRP A 97 7.52 -9.04 -19.13
CA TRP A 97 8.52 -8.31 -19.91
C TRP A 97 9.88 -8.30 -19.19
N SER A 98 9.89 -7.99 -17.88
CA SER A 98 11.09 -7.93 -17.04
C SER A 98 11.81 -9.28 -16.84
N ASN A 99 11.15 -10.40 -17.16
CA ASN A 99 11.74 -11.74 -17.13
C ASN A 99 12.41 -12.13 -18.46
N TYR A 100 11.94 -11.61 -19.60
CA TYR A 100 12.44 -11.97 -20.94
C TYR A 100 13.35 -10.90 -21.60
N ARG A 101 13.40 -9.68 -21.06
CA ARG A 101 14.21 -8.55 -21.56
C ARG A 101 14.99 -7.89 -20.42
N PRO A 102 15.94 -6.97 -20.70
CA PRO A 102 16.56 -6.16 -19.67
C PRO A 102 15.50 -5.41 -18.83
N ARG A 103 15.60 -5.53 -17.50
CA ARG A 103 14.69 -4.89 -16.53
C ARG A 103 14.74 -3.36 -16.67
N LYS A 104 15.87 -2.81 -17.15
CA LYS A 104 16.04 -1.39 -17.49
C LYS A 104 15.06 -0.92 -18.58
N GLU A 105 14.69 -1.74 -19.56
CA GLU A 105 13.70 -1.37 -20.59
C GLU A 105 12.31 -1.19 -19.98
N ALA A 106 11.83 -2.22 -19.28
CA ALA A 106 10.51 -2.24 -18.65
C ALA A 106 10.34 -1.08 -17.65
N LEU A 107 11.40 -0.74 -16.89
CA LEU A 107 11.40 0.37 -15.95
C LEU A 107 11.37 1.75 -16.63
N ILE A 108 12.10 1.95 -17.73
CA ILE A 108 12.05 3.22 -18.48
C ILE A 108 10.67 3.41 -19.12
N VAL A 109 10.09 2.36 -19.69
CA VAL A 109 8.78 2.42 -20.35
C VAL A 109 7.66 2.72 -19.34
N SER A 110 7.65 2.10 -18.15
CA SER A 110 6.63 2.41 -17.14
C SER A 110 6.73 3.84 -16.60
N ILE A 111 7.95 4.39 -16.44
CA ILE A 111 8.14 5.78 -16.03
C ILE A 111 7.74 6.75 -17.16
N LEU A 112 8.02 6.43 -18.43
CA LEU A 112 7.54 7.23 -19.58
C LEU A 112 6.00 7.28 -19.65
N ILE A 113 5.32 6.16 -19.43
CA ILE A 113 3.86 6.11 -19.35
C ILE A 113 3.36 6.96 -18.17
N SER A 114 4.01 6.86 -17.01
CA SER A 114 3.68 7.66 -15.82
C SER A 114 3.86 9.16 -16.08
N VAL A 115 4.95 9.60 -16.71
CA VAL A 115 5.17 11.00 -17.11
C VAL A 115 4.09 11.47 -18.10
N ALA A 116 3.77 10.68 -19.13
CA ALA A 116 2.71 11.01 -20.08
C ALA A 116 1.33 11.12 -19.42
N ALA A 117 1.03 10.23 -18.47
CA ALA A 117 -0.23 10.22 -17.72
C ALA A 117 -0.34 11.41 -16.73
N ASN A 118 0.77 11.82 -16.10
CA ASN A 118 0.85 13.07 -15.35
C ASN A 118 0.59 14.27 -16.28
N CYS A 119 1.28 14.36 -17.43
CA CYS A 119 1.04 15.44 -18.39
C CYS A 119 -0.43 15.50 -18.84
N LEU A 120 -1.07 14.37 -19.16
CA LEU A 120 -2.50 14.31 -19.48
C LEU A 120 -3.38 14.81 -18.33
N TYR A 121 -3.06 14.43 -17.08
CA TYR A 121 -3.77 14.87 -15.88
C TYR A 121 -3.63 16.39 -15.64
N ALA A 122 -2.48 16.99 -15.97
CA ALA A 122 -2.28 18.45 -15.87
C ALA A 122 -3.10 19.25 -16.91
N TYR A 123 -3.47 18.63 -18.03
CA TYR A 123 -4.25 19.27 -19.11
C TYR A 123 -5.77 19.00 -19.05
N LEU A 124 -6.29 18.41 -17.96
CA LEU A 124 -7.73 18.07 -17.80
C LEU A 124 -8.69 19.28 -17.85
N HIS A 125 -8.18 20.50 -17.78
CA HIS A 125 -8.96 21.74 -17.90
C HIS A 125 -9.12 22.23 -19.35
N ILE A 126 -8.42 21.65 -20.33
CA ILE A 126 -8.49 22.08 -21.74
C ILE A 126 -9.73 21.53 -22.48
N PRO A 127 -10.17 20.26 -22.30
CA PRO A 127 -11.42 19.78 -22.89
C PRO A 127 -12.62 20.57 -22.35
N ALA A 128 -13.61 20.82 -23.20
CA ALA A 128 -14.85 21.53 -22.83
C ALA A 128 -16.02 20.57 -22.51
N SER A 129 -15.79 19.25 -22.51
CA SER A 129 -16.80 18.25 -22.16
C SER A 129 -16.14 16.94 -21.72
N HIS A 130 -16.85 16.14 -20.91
CA HIS A 130 -16.44 14.81 -20.44
C HIS A 130 -15.17 14.79 -19.56
N ASN A 131 -14.75 15.93 -19.00
CA ASN A 131 -13.50 16.12 -18.28
C ASN A 131 -13.29 15.11 -17.12
N LYS A 132 -14.36 14.73 -16.40
CA LYS A 132 -14.29 13.70 -15.35
C LYS A 132 -13.90 12.30 -15.88
N TYR A 133 -14.26 11.95 -17.12
CA TYR A 133 -13.82 10.71 -17.76
C TYR A 133 -12.35 10.76 -18.20
N TYR A 134 -11.87 11.91 -18.70
CA TYR A 134 -10.45 12.08 -18.98
C TYR A 134 -9.59 11.93 -17.71
N MET A 135 -10.09 12.39 -16.55
CA MET A 135 -9.45 12.18 -15.25
C MET A 135 -9.35 10.70 -14.91
N LEU A 136 -10.45 9.95 -15.07
CA LEU A 136 -10.50 8.50 -14.83
C LEU A 136 -9.50 7.73 -15.72
N VAL A 137 -9.39 8.10 -17.01
CA VAL A 137 -8.43 7.53 -17.97
C VAL A 137 -6.98 7.87 -17.59
N ALA A 138 -6.67 9.14 -17.31
CA ALA A 138 -5.32 9.55 -16.88
C ALA A 138 -4.89 8.83 -15.60
N ARG A 139 -5.83 8.60 -14.68
CA ARG A 139 -5.62 7.86 -13.43
C ARG A 139 -5.41 6.37 -13.64
N GLY A 140 -6.11 5.75 -14.60
CA GLY A 140 -5.83 4.39 -15.05
C GLY A 140 -4.43 4.24 -15.66
N LEU A 141 -4.00 5.20 -16.48
CA LEU A 141 -2.64 5.24 -17.05
C LEU A 141 -1.56 5.48 -15.98
N LEU A 142 -1.82 6.31 -14.95
CA LEU A 142 -0.93 6.45 -13.79
C LEU A 142 -0.77 5.12 -13.01
N GLY A 143 -1.81 4.29 -12.97
CA GLY A 143 -1.77 2.94 -12.40
C GLY A 143 -0.70 2.04 -13.03
N ILE A 144 -0.30 2.31 -14.27
CA ILE A 144 0.70 1.54 -15.01
C ILE A 144 2.14 1.83 -14.50
N GLY A 145 2.36 2.84 -13.65
CA GLY A 145 3.70 3.09 -13.07
C GLY A 145 3.78 4.12 -11.93
N ALA A 146 3.36 3.77 -10.70
CA ALA A 146 3.53 4.65 -9.52
C ALA A 146 3.66 3.91 -8.15
N VAL A 147 4.18 4.62 -7.13
CA VAL A 147 4.40 4.22 -5.70
C VAL A 147 4.26 5.49 -4.80
N PHE A 148 4.13 5.41 -3.45
CA PHE A 148 3.83 6.48 -2.44
C PHE A 148 5.09 6.98 -1.67
N GLN A 149 5.34 8.20 -1.12
CA GLN A 149 4.59 9.43 -0.71
C GLN A 149 5.60 10.64 -0.54
N THR A 150 5.41 11.98 -0.33
CA THR A 150 4.33 13.05 -0.28
C THR A 150 4.94 14.50 -0.36
N CYS A 151 4.20 15.60 -0.05
CA CYS A 151 4.60 16.95 0.49
C CYS A 151 4.66 18.25 -0.37
N PHE A 152 3.52 18.85 -0.76
CA PHE A 152 3.38 20.30 -1.08
C PHE A 152 1.98 20.85 -0.77
N THR A 153 1.85 21.80 0.18
CA THR A 153 0.55 22.39 0.62
C THR A 153 0.53 23.93 0.72
N PHE A 154 1.60 24.62 0.31
CA PHE A 154 1.78 26.08 0.48
C PHE A 154 1.48 26.93 -0.79
N LEU A 155 0.80 26.38 -1.79
CA LEU A 155 0.47 27.08 -3.04
C LEU A 155 -1.04 27.36 -3.09
N GLY A 156 -1.43 28.60 -3.42
CA GLY A 156 -2.84 29.03 -3.46
C GLY A 156 -3.61 28.62 -4.72
N GLU A 157 -4.94 28.79 -4.68
CA GLU A 157 -5.84 28.33 -5.75
C GLU A 157 -5.77 29.12 -7.06
N LYS A 158 -5.45 30.41 -6.95
CA LYS A 158 -5.34 31.35 -8.08
C LYS A 158 -3.91 31.29 -8.64
N GLY A 159 -3.73 30.34 -9.55
CA GLY A 159 -2.46 30.06 -10.22
C GLY A 159 -2.10 31.03 -11.35
N VAL A 160 -0.93 30.84 -11.94
CA VAL A 160 -0.44 31.61 -13.09
C VAL A 160 -0.80 30.89 -14.40
N THR A 161 -1.40 31.59 -15.35
CA THR A 161 -1.81 31.05 -16.65
C THR A 161 -0.82 31.42 -17.74
N TRP A 162 -0.31 30.43 -18.48
CA TRP A 162 0.60 30.63 -19.62
C TRP A 162 -0.14 30.41 -20.95
N ASP A 163 -0.69 31.49 -21.51
CA ASP A 163 -1.60 31.43 -22.67
C ASP A 163 -0.97 30.81 -23.93
N VAL A 164 0.35 30.92 -24.09
CA VAL A 164 1.11 30.32 -25.20
C VAL A 164 1.01 28.78 -25.21
N ILE A 165 0.83 28.15 -24.04
CA ILE A 165 0.79 26.69 -23.86
C ILE A 165 -0.62 26.23 -23.38
N LYS A 166 -1.52 27.18 -23.08
CA LYS A 166 -2.80 26.95 -22.37
C LYS A 166 -2.65 26.21 -21.04
N LEU A 167 -1.46 26.30 -20.42
CA LEU A 167 -1.14 25.62 -19.17
C LEU A 167 -1.48 26.56 -18.00
N GLN A 168 -2.37 26.11 -17.10
CA GLN A 168 -2.61 26.78 -15.83
C GLN A 168 -1.75 26.13 -14.74
N ILE A 169 -0.85 26.90 -14.12
CA ILE A 169 0.00 26.45 -13.01
C ILE A 169 -0.69 26.86 -11.70
N ASN A 170 -1.51 25.96 -11.14
CA ASN A 170 -2.29 26.17 -9.91
C ASN A 170 -1.98 25.06 -8.88
N MET A 171 -2.56 25.13 -7.68
CA MET A 171 -2.27 24.15 -6.59
C MET A 171 -2.56 22.68 -6.94
N TYR A 172 -3.37 22.40 -7.98
CA TYR A 172 -3.74 21.05 -8.39
C TYR A 172 -2.88 20.53 -9.55
N THR A 173 -2.49 21.40 -10.49
CA THR A 173 -1.62 21.03 -11.62
C THR A 173 -0.13 21.07 -11.27
N THR A 174 0.30 21.94 -10.35
CA THR A 174 1.71 22.04 -9.93
C THR A 174 2.26 20.73 -9.33
N PRO A 175 1.53 20.01 -8.43
CA PRO A 175 1.85 18.64 -8.03
C PRO A 175 2.18 17.68 -9.17
N VAL A 176 1.39 17.77 -10.25
CA VAL A 176 1.37 16.82 -11.36
C VAL A 176 2.52 17.12 -12.32
N LEU A 177 2.79 18.40 -12.58
CA LEU A 177 3.95 18.86 -13.34
C LEU A 177 5.27 18.54 -12.60
N LEU A 178 5.29 18.65 -11.27
CA LEU A 178 6.44 18.22 -10.46
C LEU A 178 6.62 16.70 -10.52
N SER A 179 5.55 15.92 -10.41
CA SER A 179 5.57 14.46 -10.58
C SER A 179 6.14 14.06 -11.96
N ALA A 180 5.73 14.73 -13.03
CA ALA A 180 6.29 14.54 -14.37
C ALA A 180 7.80 14.90 -14.44
N PHE A 181 8.22 16.01 -13.83
CA PHE A 181 9.63 16.39 -13.75
C PHE A 181 10.48 15.37 -12.98
N LEU A 182 9.99 14.86 -11.84
CA LEU A 182 10.66 13.81 -11.08
C LEU A 182 10.75 12.48 -11.87
N GLY A 183 9.74 12.16 -12.67
CA GLY A 183 9.79 11.04 -13.61
C GLY A 183 10.87 11.19 -14.70
N ILE A 184 11.02 12.40 -15.26
CA ILE A 184 12.10 12.70 -16.22
C ILE A 184 13.49 12.59 -15.55
N LEU A 185 13.64 13.12 -14.33
CA LEU A 185 14.88 12.99 -13.55
C LEU A 185 15.21 11.52 -13.26
N ASN A 186 14.22 10.70 -12.94
CA ASN A 186 14.37 9.26 -12.76
C ASN A 186 14.86 8.55 -14.04
N ILE A 187 14.30 8.89 -15.20
CA ILE A 187 14.76 8.35 -16.49
C ILE A 187 16.23 8.70 -16.74
N ILE A 188 16.65 9.95 -16.45
CA ILE A 188 18.05 10.37 -16.59
C ILE A 188 18.98 9.58 -15.66
N LEU A 189 18.61 9.43 -14.39
CA LEU A 189 19.38 8.66 -13.39
C LEU A 189 19.51 7.17 -13.79
N ILE A 190 18.43 6.57 -14.28
CA ILE A 190 18.41 5.18 -14.76
C ILE A 190 19.27 5.03 -16.02
N LEU A 191 19.13 5.92 -17.00
CA LEU A 191 19.92 5.86 -18.23
C LEU A 191 21.42 5.97 -17.93
N ALA A 192 21.84 7.02 -17.24
CA ALA A 192 23.24 7.36 -17.06
C ALA A 192 24.00 6.46 -16.05
N ILE A 193 23.35 5.97 -14.99
CA ILE A 193 24.08 5.41 -13.84
C ILE A 193 23.70 3.96 -13.50
N LEU A 194 22.48 3.50 -13.81
CA LEU A 194 22.05 2.11 -13.55
C LEU A 194 22.74 1.11 -14.49
N ARG A 195 23.50 0.18 -13.91
CA ARG A 195 23.99 -1.06 -14.54
C ARG A 195 23.25 -2.24 -13.93
N GLU A 196 22.76 -3.16 -14.77
CA GLU A 196 22.16 -4.39 -14.25
C GLU A 196 23.22 -5.35 -13.72
N HIS A 197 22.90 -6.01 -12.61
CA HIS A 197 23.68 -7.08 -12.02
C HIS A 197 22.74 -8.27 -11.80
N ARG A 198 23.24 -9.51 -11.96
CA ARG A 198 22.50 -10.76 -11.70
C ARG A 198 23.33 -11.60 -10.73
N VAL A 199 22.77 -11.91 -9.57
CA VAL A 199 23.48 -12.50 -8.42
C VAL A 199 22.58 -13.56 -7.78
N ASP A 200 23.11 -14.75 -7.52
CA ASP A 200 22.44 -15.85 -6.79
C ASP A 200 22.38 -15.57 -5.27
N ASP A 201 21.58 -16.33 -4.53
CA ASP A 201 21.48 -16.27 -3.06
C ASP A 201 22.86 -16.41 -2.36
N SER A 202 23.80 -17.10 -3.02
CA SER A 202 25.19 -17.31 -2.56
C SER A 202 26.19 -16.26 -3.09
N GLY A 203 25.73 -15.10 -3.59
CA GLY A 203 26.62 -14.01 -4.05
C GLY A 203 27.28 -14.20 -5.42
N ARG A 204 27.14 -15.39 -6.04
CA ARG A 204 27.72 -15.74 -7.35
C ARG A 204 27.01 -15.00 -8.49
N GLN A 205 27.75 -14.52 -9.49
CA GLN A 205 27.11 -13.92 -10.68
C GLN A 205 26.50 -14.99 -11.59
N CYS A 206 25.26 -14.78 -12.03
CA CYS A 206 24.63 -15.61 -13.04
C CYS A 206 24.77 -14.96 -14.43
N LYS A 207 25.52 -15.60 -15.32
CA LYS A 207 25.47 -15.28 -16.76
C LYS A 207 24.03 -15.39 -17.28
N SER A 208 23.71 -14.65 -18.35
CA SER A 208 22.43 -14.75 -19.02
C SER A 208 22.29 -16.10 -19.73
N ILE A 209 21.27 -16.88 -19.35
CA ILE A 209 20.70 -17.87 -20.26
C ILE A 209 20.35 -17.12 -21.55
N ASN A 210 20.90 -17.57 -22.67
CA ASN A 210 20.89 -16.93 -23.99
C ASN A 210 21.68 -15.61 -24.09
N PHE A 211 23.01 -15.69 -24.11
CA PHE A 211 23.85 -15.18 -25.20
C PHE A 211 25.25 -15.79 -25.06
N GLU A 212 25.72 -16.51 -26.11
CA GLU A 212 26.95 -17.34 -26.12
C GLU A 212 26.91 -18.54 -25.13
N GLU A 213 27.42 -19.74 -25.44
CA GLU A 213 27.96 -20.29 -26.69
C GLU A 213 27.74 -21.83 -26.75
N ALA A 214 28.32 -22.51 -27.75
CA ALA A 214 28.38 -23.97 -27.77
C ALA A 214 29.59 -24.50 -26.96
N SER A 215 29.42 -25.66 -26.28
CA SER A 215 30.39 -26.27 -25.34
C SER A 215 30.62 -25.44 -24.05
N THR A 216 30.94 -26.01 -22.89
CA THR A 216 31.21 -27.42 -22.49
C THR A 216 30.44 -27.72 -21.19
N ASP A 217 30.49 -28.96 -20.67
CA ASP A 217 29.73 -29.43 -19.49
C ASP A 217 30.00 -28.66 -18.17
N GLU A 218 29.36 -27.51 -17.97
CA GLU A 218 29.13 -26.94 -16.64
C GLU A 218 27.97 -27.66 -15.94
N ALA A 219 28.26 -28.29 -14.81
CA ALA A 219 27.29 -29.10 -14.06
C ALA A 219 26.09 -28.26 -13.59
N GLN A 220 24.92 -28.51 -14.17
CA GLN A 220 23.66 -27.86 -13.79
C GLN A 220 23.31 -28.23 -12.34
N VAL A 221 23.62 -27.33 -11.39
CA VAL A 221 23.16 -27.42 -10.00
C VAL A 221 21.63 -27.58 -10.02
N PRO A 222 21.04 -28.68 -9.50
CA PRO A 222 19.62 -28.97 -9.64
C PRO A 222 18.74 -27.87 -9.03
N GLN A 223 18.32 -26.92 -9.88
CA GLN A 223 17.68 -25.69 -9.42
C GLN A 223 16.21 -25.97 -9.13
N GLY A 224 15.96 -26.43 -7.90
CA GLY A 224 14.71 -27.03 -7.44
C GLY A 224 13.42 -26.27 -7.76
N ASN A 225 12.33 -27.02 -7.86
CA ASN A 225 11.03 -26.46 -8.22
C ASN A 225 10.48 -25.57 -7.10
N ILE A 226 9.91 -24.42 -7.50
CA ILE A 226 9.29 -23.45 -6.60
C ILE A 226 8.03 -24.11 -6.01
N ASP A 227 7.83 -23.97 -4.70
CA ASP A 227 6.60 -24.47 -4.05
C ASP A 227 5.43 -23.56 -4.40
N GLN A 228 4.68 -23.92 -5.44
CA GLN A 228 3.50 -23.19 -5.88
C GLN A 228 2.43 -23.06 -4.79
N VAL A 229 2.32 -24.04 -3.87
CA VAL A 229 1.39 -23.96 -2.73
C VAL A 229 1.84 -22.89 -1.75
N ALA A 230 3.15 -22.82 -1.45
CA ALA A 230 3.70 -21.75 -0.62
C ALA A 230 3.50 -20.37 -1.28
N VAL A 231 3.79 -20.23 -2.58
CA VAL A 231 3.65 -18.99 -3.37
C VAL A 231 2.20 -18.49 -3.45
N VAL A 232 1.24 -19.39 -3.67
CA VAL A 232 -0.19 -19.05 -3.68
C VAL A 232 -0.65 -18.67 -2.27
N ALA A 233 -0.27 -19.42 -1.24
CA ALA A 233 -0.66 -19.11 0.13
C ALA A 233 -0.14 -17.74 0.59
N ILE A 234 1.14 -17.42 0.37
CA ILE A 234 1.70 -16.10 0.75
C ILE A 234 1.07 -14.95 -0.06
N ASN A 235 0.63 -15.20 -1.31
CA ASN A 235 -0.12 -14.22 -2.11
C ASN A 235 -1.53 -13.98 -1.50
N VAL A 236 -2.22 -15.02 -1.03
CA VAL A 236 -3.50 -14.89 -0.29
C VAL A 236 -3.30 -14.15 1.05
N LEU A 237 -2.24 -14.45 1.82
CA LEU A 237 -1.91 -13.72 3.04
C LEU A 237 -1.67 -12.22 2.77
N PHE A 238 -0.97 -11.91 1.68
CA PHE A 238 -0.71 -10.53 1.24
C PHE A 238 -1.97 -9.80 0.77
N PHE A 239 -2.82 -10.47 -0.03
CA PHE A 239 -4.14 -9.95 -0.44
C PHE A 239 -4.96 -9.60 0.79
N VAL A 240 -5.08 -10.50 1.77
CA VAL A 240 -5.88 -10.26 2.97
C VAL A 240 -5.30 -9.12 3.82
N ALA A 241 -3.98 -9.06 4.01
CA ALA A 241 -3.35 -7.96 4.76
C ALA A 241 -3.63 -6.58 4.15
N LEU A 242 -3.60 -6.45 2.81
CA LEU A 242 -3.96 -5.20 2.12
C LEU A 242 -5.46 -4.94 2.06
N PHE A 243 -6.28 -5.99 1.97
CA PHE A 243 -7.74 -5.88 1.99
C PHE A 243 -8.22 -5.30 3.32
N ILE A 244 -7.69 -5.81 4.45
CA ILE A 244 -7.98 -5.31 5.80
C ILE A 244 -7.55 -3.85 5.96
N PHE A 245 -6.37 -3.47 5.44
CA PHE A 245 -5.91 -2.09 5.50
C PHE A 245 -6.81 -1.14 4.68
N ALA A 246 -7.11 -1.48 3.42
CA ALA A 246 -7.97 -0.66 2.57
C ALA A 246 -9.40 -0.55 3.10
N LEU A 247 -9.89 -1.62 3.74
CA LEU A 247 -11.14 -1.66 4.48
C LEU A 247 -11.14 -0.68 5.66
N PHE A 248 -10.08 -0.69 6.47
CA PHE A 248 -9.91 0.22 7.62
C PHE A 248 -9.78 1.68 7.18
N GLU A 249 -8.95 1.94 6.18
CA GLU A 249 -8.75 3.24 5.52
C GLU A 249 -10.07 3.84 4.98
N THR A 250 -10.99 2.98 4.50
CA THR A 250 -12.31 3.40 4.00
C THR A 250 -13.30 3.68 5.12
N ILE A 251 -13.41 2.78 6.11
CA ILE A 251 -14.46 2.85 7.14
C ILE A 251 -14.16 3.85 8.26
N ILE A 252 -12.91 4.20 8.52
CA ILE A 252 -12.52 5.04 9.68
C ILE A 252 -13.26 6.38 9.71
N THR A 253 -13.36 7.08 8.58
CA THR A 253 -14.02 8.39 8.49
C THR A 253 -15.52 8.31 8.80
N PRO A 254 -16.37 7.55 8.04
CA PRO A 254 -17.79 7.44 8.36
C PRO A 254 -18.02 6.88 9.77
N LEU A 255 -17.25 5.86 10.21
CA LEU A 255 -17.36 5.33 11.56
C LEU A 255 -17.20 6.40 12.63
N THR A 256 -16.21 7.28 12.51
CA THR A 256 -16.00 8.35 13.50
C THR A 256 -17.06 9.46 13.45
N MET A 257 -17.64 9.74 12.28
CA MET A 257 -18.77 10.65 12.15
C MET A 257 -20.03 10.06 12.80
N ASP A 258 -20.36 8.81 12.49
CA ASP A 258 -21.56 8.13 12.98
C ASP A 258 -21.50 7.80 14.49
N MET A 259 -20.31 7.45 15.01
CA MET A 259 -20.11 7.05 16.42
C MET A 259 -19.94 8.22 17.39
N TYR A 260 -19.30 9.32 16.96
CA TYR A 260 -18.92 10.43 17.83
C TYR A 260 -19.60 11.75 17.50
N ALA A 261 -20.49 11.77 16.49
CA ALA A 261 -21.12 12.98 15.95
C ALA A 261 -20.10 14.07 15.54
N TRP A 262 -18.91 13.66 15.09
CA TRP A 262 -17.91 14.58 14.56
C TRP A 262 -18.36 15.17 13.22
N THR A 263 -18.12 16.46 13.03
CA THR A 263 -18.35 17.09 11.71
C THR A 263 -17.41 16.49 10.67
N GLN A 264 -17.77 16.61 9.38
CA GLN A 264 -16.93 16.11 8.28
C GLN A 264 -15.49 16.67 8.33
N GLU A 265 -15.33 17.94 8.73
CA GLU A 265 -14.02 18.59 8.87
C GLU A 265 -13.22 18.06 10.07
N GLN A 266 -13.88 17.90 11.22
CA GLN A 266 -13.28 17.32 12.42
C GLN A 266 -12.83 15.88 12.19
N ALA A 267 -13.68 15.05 11.57
CA ALA A 267 -13.37 13.66 11.26
C ALA A 267 -12.20 13.53 10.27
N VAL A 268 -12.15 14.35 9.22
CA VAL A 268 -11.01 14.36 8.28
C VAL A 268 -9.72 14.83 8.98
N LEU A 269 -9.79 15.86 9.84
CA LEU A 269 -8.63 16.36 10.57
C LEU A 269 -8.09 15.33 11.59
N TYR A 270 -8.96 14.80 12.46
CA TYR A 270 -8.55 13.87 13.51
C TYR A 270 -8.08 12.52 12.94
N ASN A 271 -8.78 11.96 11.94
CA ASN A 271 -8.31 10.74 11.29
C ASN A 271 -7.02 10.97 10.49
N GLY A 272 -6.83 12.16 9.91
CA GLY A 272 -5.57 12.57 9.30
C GLY A 272 -4.39 12.61 10.28
N ILE A 273 -4.60 13.15 11.48
CA ILE A 273 -3.59 13.16 12.57
C ILE A 273 -3.29 11.74 13.05
N ILE A 274 -4.31 10.91 13.24
CA ILE A 274 -4.18 9.49 13.62
C ILE A 274 -3.38 8.72 12.57
N LEU A 275 -3.72 8.86 11.28
CA LEU A 275 -3.02 8.17 10.19
C LEU A 275 -1.56 8.66 10.03
N ALA A 276 -1.29 9.94 10.29
CA ALA A 276 0.08 10.46 10.34
C ALA A 276 0.89 9.86 11.51
N ALA A 277 0.28 9.68 12.69
CA ALA A 277 0.90 9.02 13.83
C ALA A 277 1.22 7.53 13.52
N LEU A 278 0.28 6.80 12.90
CA LEU A 278 0.51 5.44 12.41
C LEU A 278 1.67 5.38 11.38
N GLY A 279 1.83 6.41 10.56
CA GLY A 279 2.97 6.53 9.63
C GLY A 279 4.32 6.61 10.34
N VAL A 280 4.41 7.35 11.45
CA VAL A 280 5.63 7.42 12.29
C VAL A 280 5.87 6.10 13.02
N GLU A 281 4.82 5.49 13.57
CA GLU A 281 4.87 4.17 14.21
C GLU A 281 5.39 3.09 13.24
N ALA A 282 4.90 3.06 11.99
CA ALA A 282 5.37 2.14 10.96
C ALA A 282 6.88 2.23 10.68
N VAL A 283 7.48 3.43 10.75
CA VAL A 283 8.93 3.61 10.61
C VAL A 283 9.68 2.96 11.78
N VAL A 284 9.19 3.13 13.02
CA VAL A 284 9.78 2.49 14.21
C VAL A 284 9.68 0.96 14.12
N ILE A 285 8.54 0.44 13.67
CA ILE A 285 8.33 -0.99 13.42
C ILE A 285 9.35 -1.53 12.41
N PHE A 286 9.53 -0.89 11.27
CA PHE A 286 10.46 -1.36 10.23
C PHE A 286 11.91 -1.43 10.72
N LEU A 287 12.33 -0.52 11.62
CA LEU A 287 13.64 -0.60 12.28
C LEU A 287 13.70 -1.78 13.26
N GLY A 288 12.66 -1.98 14.07
CA GLY A 288 12.57 -3.08 15.05
C GLY A 288 12.51 -4.48 14.41
N VAL A 289 11.76 -4.65 13.33
CA VAL A 289 11.58 -5.94 12.62
C VAL A 289 12.92 -6.51 12.13
N LYS A 290 13.89 -5.67 11.75
CA LYS A 290 15.24 -6.12 11.38
C LYS A 290 16.01 -6.77 12.55
N LEU A 291 15.79 -6.30 13.77
CA LEU A 291 16.38 -6.88 15.00
C LEU A 291 15.62 -8.15 15.41
N LEU A 292 14.29 -8.14 15.25
CA LEU A 292 13.41 -9.24 15.64
C LEU A 292 13.55 -10.45 14.71
N SER A 293 13.68 -10.23 13.39
CA SER A 293 13.88 -11.28 12.37
C SER A 293 15.05 -12.20 12.70
N LYS A 294 16.17 -11.63 13.15
CA LYS A 294 17.37 -12.36 13.60
C LYS A 294 17.18 -13.20 14.87
N LYS A 295 16.09 -13.03 15.63
CA LYS A 295 15.85 -13.74 16.90
C LYS A 295 14.71 -14.75 16.85
N ILE A 296 13.65 -14.48 16.08
CA ILE A 296 12.41 -15.26 16.10
C ILE A 296 12.06 -15.85 14.72
N GLY A 297 12.72 -15.37 13.65
CA GLY A 297 12.44 -15.79 12.27
C GLY A 297 11.18 -15.15 11.69
N GLU A 298 11.20 -14.93 10.38
CA GLU A 298 10.21 -14.10 9.67
C GLU A 298 8.80 -14.71 9.65
N ARG A 299 8.70 -16.05 9.65
CA ARG A 299 7.42 -16.78 9.75
C ARG A 299 6.67 -16.48 11.05
N ALA A 300 7.38 -16.46 12.18
CA ALA A 300 6.79 -16.20 13.49
C ALA A 300 6.39 -14.73 13.64
N ILE A 301 7.14 -13.82 13.02
CA ILE A 301 6.85 -12.38 13.01
C ILE A 301 5.62 -12.07 12.15
N LEU A 302 5.45 -12.72 10.99
CA LEU A 302 4.22 -12.64 10.20
C LEU A 302 3.00 -13.15 11.00
N LEU A 303 3.13 -14.28 11.69
CA LEU A 303 2.07 -14.83 12.55
C LEU A 303 1.73 -13.88 13.71
N GLY A 304 2.73 -13.33 14.39
CA GLY A 304 2.54 -12.34 15.45
C GLY A 304 1.86 -11.06 14.95
N GLY A 305 2.24 -10.57 13.77
CA GLY A 305 1.59 -9.44 13.12
C GLY A 305 0.09 -9.69 12.89
N LEU A 306 -0.28 -10.85 12.32
CA LEU A 306 -1.68 -11.19 12.07
C LEU A 306 -2.50 -11.34 13.38
N ILE A 307 -1.90 -11.89 14.43
CA ILE A 307 -2.54 -11.98 15.76
C ILE A 307 -2.76 -10.57 16.34
N VAL A 308 -1.79 -9.66 16.20
CA VAL A 308 -1.92 -8.27 16.68
C VAL A 308 -3.01 -7.51 15.89
N VAL A 309 -3.11 -7.69 14.57
CA VAL A 309 -4.24 -7.16 13.78
C VAL A 309 -5.58 -7.77 14.26
N TRP A 310 -5.64 -9.08 14.53
CA TRP A 310 -6.85 -9.73 15.03
C TRP A 310 -7.32 -9.14 16.36
N VAL A 311 -6.41 -9.00 17.34
CA VAL A 311 -6.72 -8.39 18.64
C VAL A 311 -7.18 -6.94 18.47
N GLY A 312 -6.59 -6.19 17.55
CA GLY A 312 -7.05 -4.85 17.18
C GLY A 312 -8.51 -4.83 16.73
N PHE A 313 -8.88 -5.62 15.70
CA PHE A 313 -10.27 -5.69 15.23
C PHE A 313 -11.25 -6.29 16.25
N PHE A 314 -10.81 -7.22 17.10
CA PHE A 314 -11.62 -7.76 18.19
C PHE A 314 -11.92 -6.71 19.27
N ILE A 315 -10.96 -5.82 19.56
CA ILE A 315 -11.17 -4.65 20.43
C ILE A 315 -12.05 -3.60 19.73
N LEU A 316 -11.99 -3.45 18.41
CA LEU A 316 -12.83 -2.51 17.65
C LEU A 316 -14.33 -2.89 17.61
N LEU A 317 -14.70 -4.14 17.91
CA LEU A 317 -16.11 -4.54 18.02
C LEU A 317 -16.84 -3.69 19.09
N PRO A 318 -18.07 -3.20 18.84
CA PRO A 318 -18.80 -2.41 19.82
C PRO A 318 -19.35 -3.29 20.96
N TRP A 319 -18.60 -3.30 22.07
CA TRP A 319 -18.90 -3.98 23.34
C TRP A 319 -19.66 -3.10 24.36
N GLY A 320 -19.86 -1.81 24.07
CA GLY A 320 -20.50 -0.85 24.98
C GLY A 320 -22.01 -1.07 25.19
N ASN A 321 -22.60 -0.28 26.09
CA ASN A 321 -24.03 -0.31 26.44
C ASN A 321 -24.78 1.01 26.12
N GLN A 322 -24.10 2.01 25.56
CA GLN A 322 -24.68 3.31 25.16
C GLN A 322 -24.83 3.33 23.63
N PHE A 323 -25.90 3.94 23.12
CA PHE A 323 -26.16 4.06 21.67
C PHE A 323 -25.61 5.40 21.11
N PRO A 324 -25.24 5.46 19.81
CA PRO A 324 -24.74 6.68 19.20
C PRO A 324 -25.81 7.78 19.16
N LYS A 325 -25.34 9.04 19.12
CA LYS A 325 -26.23 10.18 18.89
C LYS A 325 -26.88 10.06 17.51
N ILE A 326 -28.20 10.16 17.51
CA ILE A 326 -29.06 10.19 16.32
C ILE A 326 -29.39 11.65 15.98
N GLN A 327 -29.48 11.97 14.69
CA GLN A 327 -29.69 13.34 14.18
C GLN A 327 -30.91 14.08 14.78
N TRP A 328 -31.89 13.35 15.31
CA TRP A 328 -33.04 13.91 16.04
C TRP A 328 -32.68 14.69 17.31
N GLU A 329 -31.53 14.42 17.94
CA GLU A 329 -31.16 15.08 19.20
C GLU A 329 -30.83 16.57 18.98
N ASP A 330 -30.24 16.93 17.83
CA ASP A 330 -29.93 18.31 17.45
C ASP A 330 -31.21 19.07 17.03
N LEU A 331 -32.08 18.45 16.21
CA LEU A 331 -33.36 19.04 15.78
C LEU A 331 -34.31 19.36 16.95
N HIS A 332 -34.23 18.65 18.07
CA HIS A 332 -35.09 18.88 19.23
C HIS A 332 -34.69 20.07 20.11
N ASN A 333 -33.55 20.71 19.86
CA ASN A 333 -33.07 21.84 20.67
C ASN A 333 -33.74 23.18 20.29
N ASN A 334 -34.27 23.30 19.07
CA ASN A 334 -34.98 24.50 18.60
C ASN A 334 -36.45 24.52 19.06
N SER A 335 -36.63 24.94 20.32
CA SER A 335 -37.87 25.45 20.96
C SER A 335 -39.22 24.96 20.40
N ILE A 336 -39.83 23.99 21.07
CA ILE A 336 -41.21 23.52 20.80
C ILE A 336 -42.21 24.70 20.82
N PRO A 337 -42.86 25.05 19.69
CA PRO A 337 -44.01 25.95 19.69
C PRO A 337 -45.26 25.16 20.13
N ASN A 338 -46.07 25.73 21.02
CA ASN A 338 -47.39 25.15 21.34
C ASN A 338 -48.39 25.41 20.21
N THR A 339 -48.30 24.62 19.13
CA THR A 339 -49.25 24.63 18.01
C THR A 339 -50.13 23.39 17.99
N THR A 340 -51.32 23.49 17.42
CA THR A 340 -52.33 22.42 17.51
C THR A 340 -52.17 21.39 16.39
N PHE A 341 -52.70 20.18 16.61
CA PHE A 341 -52.54 19.01 15.73
C PHE A 341 -52.92 19.25 14.25
N GLY A 342 -53.75 20.27 13.95
CA GLY A 342 -54.09 20.65 12.59
C GLY A 342 -52.99 21.37 11.80
N GLU A 343 -52.04 22.03 12.46
CA GLU A 343 -50.99 22.83 11.81
C GLU A 343 -49.78 22.00 11.38
N ILE A 344 -49.54 20.86 12.05
CA ILE A 344 -48.45 19.90 11.76
C ILE A 344 -48.49 19.42 10.30
N ILE A 345 -49.70 19.16 9.77
CA ILE A 345 -49.91 18.71 8.39
C ILE A 345 -49.59 19.80 7.36
N ILE A 346 -49.71 21.09 7.73
CA ILE A 346 -49.40 22.22 6.84
C ILE A 346 -47.89 22.50 6.82
N GLY A 347 -47.22 22.41 7.97
CA GLY A 347 -45.76 22.52 8.05
C GLY A 347 -45.04 21.46 7.20
N LEU A 348 -45.55 20.23 7.17
CA LEU A 348 -45.05 19.12 6.34
C LEU A 348 -45.07 19.38 4.81
N TRP A 349 -45.77 20.42 4.35
CA TRP A 349 -45.80 20.84 2.93
C TRP A 349 -45.30 22.28 2.70
N LYS A 350 -44.81 22.96 3.75
CA LYS A 350 -44.20 24.28 3.67
C LYS A 350 -43.11 24.48 4.72
N SER A 351 -41.91 23.99 4.41
CA SER A 351 -40.67 24.62 4.85
C SER A 351 -39.97 25.27 3.64
N PRO A 352 -39.83 26.60 3.60
CA PRO A 352 -38.65 27.19 3.00
C PRO A 352 -37.40 26.65 3.72
N MET A 353 -36.26 26.58 3.06
CA MET A 353 -35.00 26.34 3.79
C MET A 353 -34.67 27.61 4.59
N GLU A 354 -34.72 27.52 5.92
CA GLU A 354 -34.08 28.48 6.81
C GLU A 354 -32.61 28.07 7.06
N ASP A 355 -31.77 29.07 7.30
CA ASP A 355 -30.36 29.09 6.87
C ASP A 355 -29.36 28.60 7.96
N ASP A 356 -29.70 27.50 8.64
CA ASP A 356 -28.77 26.82 9.54
C ASP A 356 -27.66 26.14 8.69
N ASN A 357 -26.49 26.79 8.65
CA ASN A 357 -25.35 26.39 7.80
C ASN A 357 -24.61 25.13 8.31
N GLU A 358 -25.02 24.54 9.43
CA GLU A 358 -24.40 23.35 10.01
C GLU A 358 -25.08 22.07 9.48
N ARG A 359 -24.30 21.23 8.79
CA ARG A 359 -24.79 19.93 8.29
C ARG A 359 -25.08 18.99 9.47
N PRO A 360 -26.20 18.26 9.48
CA PRO A 360 -26.60 17.41 10.61
C PRO A 360 -25.51 16.37 10.94
N THR A 361 -25.24 16.20 12.24
CA THR A 361 -24.15 15.36 12.75
C THR A 361 -24.67 14.06 13.37
N GLY A 362 -23.78 13.08 13.53
CA GLY A 362 -24.17 11.75 14.00
C GLY A 362 -24.96 10.95 12.97
N CYS A 363 -25.49 9.80 13.40
CA CYS A 363 -25.95 8.77 12.48
C CYS A 363 -27.23 9.13 11.70
N SER A 364 -27.22 8.81 10.41
CA SER A 364 -28.34 9.00 9.49
C SER A 364 -29.53 8.07 9.79
N ILE A 365 -30.74 8.59 9.61
CA ILE A 365 -32.00 7.86 9.77
C ILE A 365 -32.10 6.68 8.77
N GLU A 366 -31.39 6.73 7.64
CA GLU A 366 -31.31 5.64 6.66
C GLU A 366 -30.57 4.39 7.21
N GLN A 367 -29.73 4.56 8.23
CA GLN A 367 -28.89 3.52 8.82
C GLN A 367 -29.56 2.89 10.05
N ALA A 368 -30.52 2.00 9.81
CA ALA A 368 -31.30 1.31 10.86
C ALA A 368 -30.45 0.59 11.94
N TRP A 369 -29.16 0.31 11.68
CA TRP A 369 -28.25 -0.33 12.64
C TRP A 369 -27.84 0.55 13.83
N CYS A 370 -27.97 1.88 13.73
CA CYS A 370 -27.65 2.80 14.83
C CYS A 370 -28.61 2.68 16.04
N LEU A 371 -29.82 2.16 15.82
CA LEU A 371 -30.82 1.92 16.87
C LEU A 371 -30.50 0.69 17.75
N TYR A 372 -29.59 -0.20 17.31
CA TYR A 372 -29.23 -1.43 18.03
C TYR A 372 -27.72 -1.67 18.20
N THR A 373 -26.88 -0.85 17.58
CA THR A 373 -25.41 -0.94 17.69
C THR A 373 -24.91 0.09 18.68
N PRO A 374 -24.25 -0.31 19.78
CA PRO A 374 -23.72 0.62 20.76
C PRO A 374 -22.43 1.30 20.27
N VAL A 375 -22.10 2.43 20.90
CA VAL A 375 -20.90 3.24 20.65
C VAL A 375 -19.64 2.44 20.98
N ILE A 376 -18.63 2.58 20.12
CA ILE A 376 -17.25 2.16 20.41
C ILE A 376 -16.61 3.27 21.24
N HIS A 377 -16.13 2.99 22.45
CA HIS A 377 -15.56 4.04 23.29
C HIS A 377 -14.27 4.62 22.67
N LEU A 378 -14.02 5.93 22.79
CA LEU A 378 -12.88 6.57 22.11
C LEU A 378 -11.51 5.94 22.47
N ALA A 379 -11.31 5.57 23.73
CA ALA A 379 -10.10 4.86 24.16
C ALA A 379 -9.95 3.46 23.52
N GLN A 380 -11.07 2.73 23.40
CA GLN A 380 -11.15 1.42 22.75
C GLN A 380 -10.84 1.51 21.26
N PHE A 381 -11.42 2.52 20.57
CA PHE A 381 -11.07 2.85 19.19
C PHE A 381 -9.58 3.16 19.05
N LEU A 382 -9.03 4.14 19.79
CA LEU A 382 -7.62 4.51 19.71
C LEU A 382 -6.67 3.33 19.98
N THR A 383 -6.96 2.48 20.97
CA THR A 383 -6.19 1.24 21.23
C THR A 383 -6.28 0.26 20.06
N SER A 384 -7.46 0.05 19.46
CA SER A 384 -7.59 -0.81 18.29
C SER A 384 -6.82 -0.26 17.07
N VAL A 385 -6.83 1.06 16.86
CA VAL A 385 -6.13 1.71 15.74
C VAL A 385 -4.62 1.52 15.86
N VAL A 386 -4.05 1.73 17.05
CA VAL A 386 -2.63 1.46 17.33
C VAL A 386 -2.29 -0.02 17.12
N LEU A 387 -3.11 -0.95 17.58
CA LEU A 387 -2.86 -2.39 17.38
C LEU A 387 -2.92 -2.79 15.89
N ILE A 388 -3.87 -2.26 15.12
CA ILE A 388 -3.93 -2.47 13.67
C ILE A 388 -2.70 -1.85 12.99
N GLY A 389 -2.29 -0.67 13.43
CA GLY A 389 -1.06 0.04 13.02
C GLY A 389 0.24 -0.69 13.35
N LEU A 390 0.30 -1.42 14.47
CA LEU A 390 1.41 -2.31 14.82
C LEU A 390 1.45 -3.56 13.93
N GLY A 391 0.30 -4.21 13.71
CA GLY A 391 0.25 -5.50 13.03
C GLY A 391 0.38 -5.41 11.50
N TYR A 392 -0.25 -4.42 10.86
CA TYR A 392 -0.31 -4.35 9.38
C TYR A 392 1.05 -4.14 8.69
N PRO A 393 1.92 -3.18 9.10
CA PRO A 393 3.23 -2.98 8.47
C PRO A 393 4.12 -4.21 8.60
N VAL A 394 4.05 -4.92 9.73
CA VAL A 394 4.73 -6.21 9.94
C VAL A 394 4.23 -7.25 8.93
N CYS A 395 2.92 -7.42 8.79
CA CYS A 395 2.34 -8.38 7.84
C CYS A 395 2.75 -8.09 6.40
N ASN A 396 2.69 -6.81 6.00
CA ASN A 396 3.05 -6.35 4.66
C ASN A 396 4.55 -6.62 4.36
N LEU A 397 5.45 -6.15 5.22
CA LEU A 397 6.90 -6.33 5.04
C LEU A 397 7.32 -7.81 5.07
N MET A 398 6.80 -8.60 6.03
CA MET A 398 7.15 -10.02 6.11
C MET A 398 6.57 -10.83 4.95
N SER A 399 5.41 -10.45 4.41
CA SER A 399 4.87 -11.07 3.20
C SER A 399 5.79 -10.89 2.00
N TYR A 400 6.22 -9.66 1.70
CA TYR A 400 7.21 -9.40 0.64
C TYR A 400 8.56 -10.11 0.89
N THR A 401 9.03 -10.15 2.15
CA THR A 401 10.32 -10.75 2.50
C THR A 401 10.31 -12.27 2.35
N LEU A 402 9.24 -12.94 2.76
CA LEU A 402 9.06 -14.38 2.55
C LEU A 402 8.83 -14.69 1.06
N TYR A 403 8.09 -13.84 0.33
CA TYR A 403 7.82 -14.03 -1.10
C TYR A 403 9.11 -14.13 -1.92
N SER A 404 10.03 -13.16 -1.77
CA SER A 404 11.30 -13.16 -2.52
C SER A 404 12.20 -14.34 -2.16
N LYS A 405 12.23 -14.76 -0.89
CA LYS A 405 13.01 -15.92 -0.41
C LYS A 405 12.45 -17.28 -0.86
N ILE A 406 11.13 -17.41 -1.04
CA ILE A 406 10.48 -18.63 -1.55
C ILE A 406 10.76 -18.82 -3.05
N LEU A 407 10.89 -17.72 -3.80
CA LEU A 407 11.26 -17.75 -5.23
C LEU A 407 12.75 -18.00 -5.47
N GLY A 408 13.63 -17.48 -4.61
CA GLY A 408 15.09 -17.58 -4.76
C GLY A 408 15.61 -16.91 -6.06
N PRO A 409 16.71 -17.38 -6.66
CA PRO A 409 17.36 -16.73 -7.82
C PRO A 409 16.59 -16.84 -9.14
N LYS A 410 15.44 -17.54 -9.16
CA LYS A 410 14.62 -17.72 -10.36
C LYS A 410 13.97 -16.39 -10.79
N PRO A 411 13.64 -16.19 -12.08
CA PRO A 411 13.18 -14.92 -12.61
C PRO A 411 11.84 -14.46 -11.98
N GLN A 412 11.95 -13.59 -10.97
CA GLN A 412 10.85 -13.24 -10.06
C GLN A 412 9.78 -12.30 -10.65
N GLY A 413 10.02 -11.69 -11.82
CA GLY A 413 9.20 -10.60 -12.36
C GLY A 413 7.71 -10.92 -12.47
N VAL A 414 7.36 -12.05 -13.11
CA VAL A 414 5.95 -12.51 -13.21
C VAL A 414 5.31 -12.73 -11.84
N TYR A 415 6.03 -13.34 -10.90
CA TYR A 415 5.54 -13.64 -9.56
C TYR A 415 5.32 -12.37 -8.74
N MET A 416 6.27 -11.44 -8.75
CA MET A 416 6.11 -10.11 -8.14
C MET A 416 5.00 -9.30 -8.81
N GLY A 417 4.80 -9.48 -10.12
CA GLY A 417 3.66 -8.95 -10.86
C GLY A 417 2.31 -9.46 -10.33
N TRP A 418 2.19 -10.77 -10.08
CA TRP A 418 1.00 -11.38 -9.48
C TRP A 418 0.79 -11.00 -8.01
N LEU A 419 1.85 -10.80 -7.23
CA LEU A 419 1.76 -10.29 -5.87
C LEU A 419 1.23 -8.85 -5.86
N THR A 420 1.78 -7.99 -6.73
CA THR A 420 1.36 -6.60 -6.86
C THR A 420 -0.10 -6.52 -7.36
N ALA A 421 -0.47 -7.35 -8.34
CA ALA A 421 -1.82 -7.41 -8.88
C ALA A 421 -2.88 -7.81 -7.83
N SER A 422 -2.59 -8.79 -6.96
CA SER A 422 -3.51 -9.14 -5.87
C SER A 422 -3.62 -8.04 -4.83
N GLY A 423 -2.52 -7.36 -4.50
CA GLY A 423 -2.55 -6.17 -3.64
C GLY A 423 -3.39 -5.01 -4.21
N SER A 424 -3.35 -4.79 -5.52
CA SER A 424 -4.22 -3.83 -6.21
C SER A 424 -5.69 -4.29 -6.21
N GLY A 425 -5.95 -5.58 -6.43
CA GLY A 425 -7.30 -6.15 -6.33
C GLY A 425 -7.90 -6.04 -4.92
N ALA A 426 -7.08 -6.27 -3.87
CA ALA A 426 -7.47 -6.10 -2.48
C ALA A 426 -7.91 -4.65 -2.16
N ARG A 427 -7.22 -3.66 -2.75
CA ARG A 427 -7.58 -2.23 -2.63
C ARG A 427 -8.83 -1.82 -3.41
N ILE A 428 -9.29 -2.62 -4.37
CA ILE A 428 -10.59 -2.41 -5.04
C ILE A 428 -11.70 -3.08 -4.22
N LEU A 429 -11.49 -4.34 -3.82
CA LEU A 429 -12.51 -5.16 -3.19
C LEU A 429 -12.77 -4.80 -1.72
N GLY A 430 -11.75 -4.36 -0.96
CA GLY A 430 -11.90 -3.95 0.44
C GLY A 430 -12.94 -2.83 0.64
N PRO A 431 -12.78 -1.67 -0.04
CA PRO A 431 -13.75 -0.57 0.01
C PRO A 431 -15.16 -0.95 -0.46
N MET A 432 -15.27 -1.79 -1.50
CA MET A 432 -16.57 -2.26 -2.02
C MET A 432 -17.29 -3.17 -1.03
N PHE A 433 -16.57 -4.13 -0.44
CA PHE A 433 -17.12 -5.06 0.57
C PHE A 433 -17.58 -4.30 1.81
N ILE A 434 -16.73 -3.42 2.36
CA ILE A 434 -17.03 -2.78 3.64
C ILE A 434 -18.17 -1.77 3.53
N SER A 435 -18.24 -0.98 2.46
CA SER A 435 -19.31 0.02 2.29
C SER A 435 -20.69 -0.64 2.28
N GLN A 436 -20.82 -1.80 1.63
CA GLN A 436 -22.07 -2.57 1.55
C GLN A 436 -22.45 -3.20 2.91
N VAL A 437 -21.51 -3.89 3.57
CA VAL A 437 -21.77 -4.52 4.87
C VAL A 437 -22.04 -3.46 5.96
N TYR A 438 -21.30 -2.35 5.95
CA TYR A 438 -21.48 -1.25 6.90
C TYR A 438 -22.85 -0.57 6.72
N ALA A 439 -23.22 -0.19 5.50
CA ALA A 439 -24.50 0.47 5.25
C ALA A 439 -25.70 -0.40 5.66
N HIS A 440 -25.70 -1.69 5.30
CA HIS A 440 -26.86 -2.56 5.53
C HIS A 440 -26.88 -3.24 6.90
N TRP A 441 -25.75 -3.74 7.40
CA TRP A 441 -25.69 -4.57 8.62
C TRP A 441 -24.89 -3.92 9.77
N GLY A 442 -24.21 -2.80 9.52
CA GLY A 442 -23.55 -1.99 10.54
C GLY A 442 -22.20 -2.52 11.06
N PRO A 443 -21.57 -1.76 11.98
CA PRO A 443 -20.21 -2.02 12.49
C PRO A 443 -20.02 -3.41 13.11
N ARG A 444 -21.05 -3.97 13.78
CA ARG A 444 -20.97 -5.29 14.41
C ARG A 444 -20.68 -6.40 13.40
N TRP A 445 -21.47 -6.46 12.34
CA TRP A 445 -21.26 -7.46 11.28
C TRP A 445 -20.00 -7.17 10.47
N ALA A 446 -19.73 -5.90 10.16
CA ALA A 446 -18.52 -5.46 9.48
C ALA A 446 -17.24 -5.97 10.16
N PHE A 447 -17.02 -5.63 11.44
CA PHE A 447 -15.80 -6.02 12.14
C PHE A 447 -15.78 -7.51 12.54
N SER A 448 -16.95 -8.14 12.76
CA SER A 448 -17.02 -9.59 13.01
C SER A 448 -16.60 -10.41 11.77
N LEU A 449 -17.02 -10.01 10.57
CA LEU A 449 -16.59 -10.66 9.33
C LEU A 449 -15.09 -10.46 9.08
N VAL A 450 -14.54 -9.27 9.36
CA VAL A 450 -13.09 -9.03 9.29
C VAL A 450 -12.31 -9.90 10.29
N CYS A 451 -12.79 -10.03 11.53
CA CYS A 451 -12.21 -10.95 12.51
C CYS A 451 -12.20 -12.40 12.00
N GLY A 452 -13.30 -12.86 11.39
CA GLY A 452 -13.39 -14.20 10.78
C GLY A 452 -12.40 -14.42 9.63
N ILE A 453 -12.26 -13.43 8.73
CA ILE A 453 -11.28 -13.44 7.63
C ILE A 453 -9.85 -13.54 8.19
N ILE A 454 -9.53 -12.81 9.25
CA ILE A 454 -8.21 -12.86 9.90
C ILE A 454 -7.96 -14.24 10.56
N VAL A 455 -8.94 -14.81 11.26
CA VAL A 455 -8.81 -16.17 11.84
C VAL A 455 -8.53 -17.21 10.75
N LEU A 456 -9.29 -17.19 9.66
CA LEU A 456 -9.07 -18.07 8.50
C LEU A 456 -7.66 -17.89 7.91
N THR A 457 -7.16 -16.66 7.89
CA THR A 457 -5.82 -16.29 7.38
C THR A 457 -4.70 -16.77 8.33
N ILE A 458 -4.90 -16.68 9.64
CA ILE A 458 -4.02 -17.28 10.66
C ILE A 458 -4.02 -18.81 10.55
N THR A 459 -5.19 -19.43 10.36
CA THR A 459 -5.31 -20.88 10.15
C THR A 459 -4.59 -21.33 8.87
N LEU A 460 -4.76 -20.60 7.77
CA LEU A 460 -4.03 -20.84 6.50
C LEU A 460 -2.52 -20.77 6.72
N LEU A 461 -2.02 -19.71 7.37
CA LEU A 461 -0.61 -19.56 7.71
C LEU A 461 -0.11 -20.72 8.59
N GLY A 462 -0.90 -21.18 9.57
CA GLY A 462 -0.58 -22.35 10.39
C GLY A 462 -0.44 -23.64 9.56
N VAL A 463 -1.36 -23.89 8.62
CA VAL A 463 -1.32 -25.06 7.73
C VAL A 463 -0.10 -25.01 6.79
N VAL A 464 0.26 -23.85 6.25
CA VAL A 464 1.43 -23.72 5.36
C VAL A 464 2.74 -23.39 6.08
N TYR A 465 2.76 -23.27 7.41
CA TYR A 465 3.92 -22.78 8.19
C TYR A 465 5.21 -23.55 7.87
N LYS A 466 5.12 -24.88 7.75
CA LYS A 466 6.24 -25.77 7.41
C LYS A 466 6.66 -25.74 5.92
N ARG A 467 5.89 -25.10 5.04
CA ARG A 467 6.20 -24.93 3.60
C ARG A 467 6.87 -23.60 3.28
N LEU A 468 6.64 -22.56 4.10
CA LEU A 468 7.19 -21.20 3.98
C LEU A 468 8.69 -21.13 4.35
N ILE A 469 9.50 -22.01 3.74
CA ILE A 469 10.95 -22.11 3.90
C ILE A 469 11.62 -21.48 2.66
N ALA A 470 12.73 -20.75 2.86
CA ALA A 470 13.50 -20.17 1.77
C ALA A 470 14.04 -21.27 0.81
N LEU A 471 14.14 -20.96 -0.49
CA LEU A 471 14.54 -21.95 -1.50
C LEU A 471 15.94 -22.53 -1.24
N SER A 472 16.87 -21.71 -0.74
CA SER A 472 18.21 -22.10 -0.32
C SER A 472 18.20 -23.13 0.82
N VAL A 473 17.41 -22.88 1.88
CA VAL A 473 17.26 -23.78 3.04
C VAL A 473 16.57 -25.09 2.64
N ARG A 474 15.51 -25.02 1.80
CA ARG A 474 14.80 -26.21 1.29
C ARG A 474 15.74 -27.19 0.57
N TYR A 475 16.77 -26.68 -0.10
CA TYR A 475 17.77 -27.47 -0.83
C TYR A 475 19.13 -27.55 -0.11
N GLY A 476 19.15 -27.36 1.21
CA GLY A 476 20.33 -27.61 2.05
C GLY A 476 21.53 -26.69 1.82
N ARG A 477 21.37 -25.57 1.10
CA ARG A 477 22.45 -24.61 0.81
C ARG A 477 22.71 -23.60 1.95
N ILE A 478 21.77 -23.46 2.88
CA ILE A 478 21.88 -22.60 4.07
C ILE A 478 21.15 -23.32 5.22
N GLN A 479 21.69 -23.24 6.43
CA GLN A 479 21.06 -23.75 7.66
C GLN A 479 20.33 -22.59 8.38
N GLU A 480 19.17 -22.88 8.98
CA GLU A 480 18.18 -21.88 9.42
C GLU A 480 18.55 -21.08 10.68
#